data_AF-A9A2C3-F1
#
_entry.id   AF-A9A2C3-F1
#
_cell.length_a   1.000
_cell.length_b   1.000
_cell.length_c   1.000
_cell.angle_alpha   90.00
_cell.angle_beta   90.00
_cell.angle_gamma   90.00
#
_symmetry.space_group_name_H-M   'P 1'
#
loop_
_entity.id
_entity.type
_entity.pdbx_description
1 polymer ?
#
loop_
_entity_poly.entity_id
_entity_poly.type
_entity_poly.pdbx_seq_one_letter_code
_entity_poly.pdbx_strand_id
1 'polypeptide(L)'
;MLSVWFRVIRIRFLLASVIAVSVGLALNWWQNSTIEPFDAFLTFAGVMALHASVDLLNDFWDFKRGIDAKTPKTKMSGGTGVLPEGLLKPSSVYRAGIAFLVIGSAIGAYFVITDGIIIAVILGFAILSIYFYSTKIVDSGLGEFFVAVKGSMIVLGTFFIQSGQITVESILAGIVVGSLSSLVLFIASFPDHDADKSKGRKTLVIAVGKQKATKLFWIFPIVSYCVIILGVSLNLFPTITLVTFLSVPLVIKSGFGLKKTYDSVEKLVPFMSSTLMFSRITGALFVLSFLIGITV
;
A
#
# COMPACT_ATOMS: atom_id res chain seq x y z
N MET A 1 15.53 -8.95 -20.32
CA MET A 1 14.35 -9.74 -19.87
C MET A 1 13.99 -9.50 -18.41
N LEU A 2 14.93 -9.61 -17.46
CA LEU A 2 14.65 -9.41 -16.03
C LEU A 2 14.12 -8.01 -15.67
N SER A 3 14.67 -6.96 -16.31
CA SER A 3 14.21 -5.57 -16.15
C SER A 3 12.73 -5.36 -16.50
N VAL A 4 12.21 -6.13 -17.46
CA VAL A 4 10.80 -6.08 -17.87
C VAL A 4 9.90 -6.68 -16.78
N TRP A 5 10.35 -7.77 -16.14
CA TRP A 5 9.66 -8.36 -15.00
C TRP A 5 9.63 -7.43 -13.78
N PHE A 6 10.75 -6.75 -13.46
CA PHE A 6 10.76 -5.74 -12.41
C PHE A 6 9.85 -4.54 -12.70
N ARG A 7 9.69 -4.19 -13.98
CA ARG A 7 8.76 -3.15 -14.42
C ARG A 7 7.31 -3.57 -14.21
N VAL A 8 6.92 -4.78 -14.63
CA VAL A 8 5.52 -5.24 -14.50
C VAL A 8 5.11 -5.54 -13.05
N ILE A 9 6.05 -6.01 -12.22
CA ILE A 9 5.85 -6.20 -10.77
C ILE A 9 5.85 -4.86 -10.01
N ARG A 10 6.16 -3.75 -10.69
CA ARG A 10 6.16 -2.41 -10.11
C ARG A 10 7.02 -2.35 -8.84
N ILE A 11 8.27 -2.83 -8.90
CA ILE A 11 9.21 -3.00 -7.77
C ILE A 11 9.25 -1.83 -6.75
N ARG A 12 9.05 -0.59 -7.21
CA ARG A 12 9.02 0.62 -6.38
C ARG A 12 7.84 0.65 -5.39
N PHE A 13 6.73 -0.01 -5.72
CA PHE A 13 5.53 -0.08 -4.91
C PHE A 13 5.61 -1.19 -3.86
N LEU A 14 6.39 -2.26 -4.10
CA LEU A 14 6.68 -3.31 -3.10
C LEU A 14 7.28 -2.75 -1.81
N LEU A 15 7.98 -1.61 -1.88
CA LEU A 15 8.51 -0.93 -0.69
C LEU A 15 7.41 -0.57 0.34
N ALA A 16 6.16 -0.41 -0.08
CA ALA A 16 5.03 -0.24 0.86
C ALA A 16 4.86 -1.44 1.78
N SER A 17 4.92 -2.64 1.19
CA SER A 17 4.78 -3.89 1.93
C SER A 17 5.97 -4.13 2.84
N VAL A 18 7.18 -3.80 2.38
CA VAL A 18 8.39 -3.88 3.22
C VAL A 18 8.23 -3.00 4.45
N ILE A 19 7.83 -1.74 4.29
CA ILE A 19 7.56 -0.83 5.40
C ILE A 19 6.47 -1.38 6.32
N ALA A 20 5.36 -1.89 5.77
CA ALA A 20 4.26 -2.40 6.57
C ALA A 20 4.67 -3.58 7.47
N VAL A 21 5.41 -4.55 6.92
CA VAL A 21 5.97 -5.67 7.69
C VAL A 21 6.99 -5.14 8.72
N SER A 22 7.90 -4.26 8.32
CA SER A 22 8.88 -3.64 9.23
C SER A 22 8.23 -2.91 10.40
N VAL A 23 7.08 -2.24 10.21
CA VAL A 23 6.35 -1.57 11.30
C VAL A 23 5.81 -2.60 12.29
N GLY A 24 5.20 -3.69 11.82
CA GLY A 24 4.71 -4.75 12.70
C GLY A 24 5.84 -5.41 13.50
N LEU A 25 6.97 -5.71 12.86
CA LEU A 25 8.17 -6.25 13.51
C LEU A 25 8.77 -5.27 14.53
N ALA A 26 8.93 -4.00 14.16
CA ALA A 26 9.51 -2.99 15.04
C ALA A 26 8.61 -2.69 16.24
N LEU A 27 7.29 -2.71 16.05
CA LEU A 27 6.34 -2.60 17.16
C LEU A 27 6.45 -3.80 18.11
N ASN A 28 6.53 -5.04 17.59
CA ASN A 28 6.75 -6.22 18.43
C ASN A 28 8.07 -6.14 19.19
N TRP A 29 9.14 -5.71 18.51
CA TRP A 29 10.44 -5.50 19.13
C TRP A 29 10.37 -4.47 20.26
N TRP A 30 9.66 -3.36 20.06
CA TRP A 30 9.50 -2.33 21.10
C TRP A 30 8.73 -2.84 22.32
N GLN A 31 7.67 -3.64 22.14
CA GLN A 31 6.85 -4.13 23.25
C GLN A 31 7.44 -5.36 23.95
N ASN A 32 8.00 -6.29 23.19
CA ASN A 32 8.35 -7.62 23.66
C ASN A 32 9.86 -7.92 23.61
N SER A 33 10.67 -7.06 22.98
CA SER A 33 12.12 -7.26 22.79
C SER A 33 12.48 -8.60 22.14
N THR A 34 11.59 -9.13 21.30
CA THR A 34 11.77 -10.40 20.59
C THR A 34 11.46 -10.23 19.11
N ILE A 35 12.11 -11.05 18.27
CA ILE A 35 11.76 -11.29 16.87
C ILE A 35 12.13 -12.74 16.58
N GLU A 36 11.18 -13.51 16.05
CA GLU A 36 11.43 -14.83 15.46
C GLU A 36 11.86 -14.66 13.99
N PRO A 37 13.15 -14.89 13.65
CA PRO A 37 13.68 -14.51 12.34
C PRO A 37 13.10 -15.31 11.18
N PHE A 38 12.74 -16.58 11.42
CA PHE A 38 12.14 -17.44 10.41
C PHE A 38 10.76 -16.92 10.00
N ASP A 39 9.91 -16.61 10.98
CA ASP A 39 8.58 -16.08 10.75
C ASP A 39 8.63 -14.66 10.17
N ALA A 40 9.61 -13.84 10.57
CA ALA A 40 9.84 -12.54 9.95
C ALA A 40 10.19 -12.67 8.46
N PHE A 41 11.11 -13.59 8.12
CA PHE A 41 11.50 -13.86 6.73
C PHE A 41 10.32 -14.36 5.90
N LEU A 42 9.57 -15.35 6.41
CA LEU A 42 8.38 -15.88 5.74
C LEU A 42 7.32 -14.78 5.57
N THR A 43 7.10 -13.94 6.57
CA THR A 43 6.16 -12.82 6.48
C THR A 43 6.54 -11.86 5.35
N PHE A 44 7.81 -11.46 5.26
CA PHE A 44 8.30 -10.64 4.14
C PHE A 44 8.07 -11.34 2.79
N ALA A 45 8.47 -12.61 2.67
CA ALA A 45 8.33 -13.38 1.43
C ALA A 45 6.86 -13.51 0.98
N GLY A 46 5.97 -13.87 1.92
CA GLY A 46 4.54 -14.03 1.67
C GLY A 46 3.87 -12.72 1.28
N VAL A 47 4.09 -11.64 2.04
CA VAL A 47 3.50 -10.33 1.74
C VAL A 47 4.02 -9.76 0.42
N MET A 48 5.32 -9.88 0.14
CA MET A 48 5.88 -9.44 -1.15
C MET A 48 5.32 -10.25 -2.32
N ALA A 49 5.14 -11.56 -2.17
CA ALA A 49 4.52 -12.39 -3.19
C ALA A 49 3.06 -11.97 -3.44
N LEU A 50 2.27 -11.76 -2.39
CA LEU A 50 0.89 -11.28 -2.51
C LEU A 50 0.80 -9.89 -3.15
N HIS A 51 1.73 -8.98 -2.84
CA HIS A 51 1.79 -7.67 -3.50
C HIS A 51 2.16 -7.81 -4.99
N ALA A 52 3.19 -8.58 -5.33
CA ALA A 52 3.55 -8.85 -6.71
C ALA A 52 2.38 -9.46 -7.50
N SER A 53 1.60 -10.35 -6.87
CA SER A 53 0.38 -10.90 -7.45
C SER A 53 -0.63 -9.82 -7.82
N VAL A 54 -0.97 -8.89 -6.91
CA VAL A 54 -1.98 -7.86 -7.21
C VAL A 54 -1.51 -6.94 -8.33
N ASP A 55 -0.22 -6.58 -8.37
CA ASP A 55 0.32 -5.74 -9.44
C ASP A 55 0.29 -6.43 -10.80
N LEU A 56 0.68 -7.71 -10.87
CA LEU A 56 0.65 -8.52 -12.09
C LEU A 56 -0.77 -8.73 -12.61
N LEU A 57 -1.70 -9.12 -11.72
CA LEU A 57 -3.11 -9.32 -12.08
C LEU A 57 -3.74 -7.99 -12.50
N ASN A 58 -3.39 -6.88 -11.85
CA ASN A 58 -3.89 -5.57 -12.23
C ASN A 58 -3.42 -5.16 -13.63
N ASP A 59 -2.13 -5.32 -13.95
CA ASP A 59 -1.61 -5.00 -15.28
C ASP A 59 -2.28 -5.85 -16.37
N PHE A 60 -2.52 -7.15 -16.09
CA PHE A 60 -3.25 -8.03 -17.00
C PHE A 60 -4.70 -7.57 -17.25
N TRP A 61 -5.45 -7.27 -16.19
CA TRP A 61 -6.86 -6.87 -16.33
C TRP A 61 -7.01 -5.49 -16.95
N ASP A 62 -6.09 -4.56 -16.69
CA ASP A 62 -6.11 -3.21 -17.27
C ASP A 62 -5.80 -3.24 -18.77
N PHE A 63 -4.83 -4.08 -19.16
CA PHE A 63 -4.58 -4.40 -20.56
C PHE A 63 -5.82 -5.02 -21.23
N LYS A 64 -6.45 -6.03 -20.60
CA LYS A 64 -7.65 -6.69 -21.15
C LYS A 64 -8.86 -5.76 -21.26
N ARG A 65 -9.03 -4.80 -20.33
CA ARG A 65 -10.06 -3.75 -20.39
C ARG A 65 -9.72 -2.67 -21.42
N GLY A 66 -8.48 -2.61 -21.90
CA GLY A 66 -7.97 -1.57 -22.78
C GLY A 66 -7.90 -0.20 -22.10
N ILE A 67 -7.66 -0.17 -20.79
CA ILE A 67 -7.43 1.06 -20.01
C ILE A 67 -6.07 1.65 -20.39
N ASP A 68 -5.03 0.83 -20.40
CA ASP A 68 -3.64 1.24 -20.65
C ASP A 68 -3.42 1.93 -22.00
N ALA A 69 -4.28 1.67 -22.99
CA ALA A 69 -4.21 2.30 -24.31
C ALA A 69 -4.68 3.77 -24.30
N LYS A 70 -5.45 4.17 -23.28
CA LYS A 70 -6.04 5.51 -23.16
C LYS A 70 -5.39 6.37 -22.08
N THR A 71 -4.64 5.76 -21.16
CA THR A 71 -4.10 6.48 -20.01
C THR A 71 -2.78 7.16 -20.34
N PRO A 72 -2.60 8.46 -19.99
CA PRO A 72 -1.31 9.12 -20.07
C PRO A 72 -0.27 8.41 -19.20
N LYS A 73 0.77 7.83 -19.81
CA LYS A 73 1.83 7.15 -19.06
C LYS A 73 2.65 8.15 -18.27
N THR A 74 2.82 7.88 -16.98
CA THR A 74 3.78 8.58 -16.11
C THR A 74 4.68 7.56 -15.43
N LYS A 75 5.72 8.03 -14.73
CA LYS A 75 6.56 7.14 -13.89
C LYS A 75 5.80 6.50 -12.72
N MET A 76 4.57 6.95 -12.46
CA MET A 76 3.80 6.65 -11.25
C MET A 76 2.39 6.10 -11.54
N SER A 77 1.94 6.13 -12.80
CA SER A 77 0.55 5.85 -13.18
C SER A 77 0.40 5.56 -14.68
N GLY A 78 -0.77 5.05 -15.10
CA GLY A 78 -1.05 4.72 -16.50
C GLY A 78 -0.55 3.35 -16.95
N GLY A 79 -0.51 2.40 -16.02
CA GLY A 79 -0.05 1.03 -16.29
C GLY A 79 1.46 0.92 -16.42
N THR A 80 1.98 -0.30 -16.48
CA THR A 80 3.43 -0.52 -16.60
C THR A 80 3.91 -0.27 -18.03
N GLY A 81 3.02 -0.35 -19.01
CA GLY A 81 3.32 -0.29 -20.43
C GLY A 81 3.86 -1.61 -21.01
N VAL A 82 4.13 -2.61 -20.18
CA VAL A 82 4.76 -3.88 -20.59
C VAL A 82 3.89 -4.67 -21.56
N LEU A 83 2.58 -4.81 -21.27
CA LEU A 83 1.65 -5.53 -22.13
C LEU A 83 1.28 -4.74 -23.40
N PRO A 84 0.97 -3.42 -23.35
CA PRO A 84 0.75 -2.61 -24.55
C PRO A 84 1.95 -2.56 -25.50
N GLU A 85 3.19 -2.57 -24.98
CA GLU A 85 4.42 -2.58 -25.78
C GLU A 85 4.77 -3.97 -26.33
N GLY A 86 4.00 -5.02 -26.00
CA GLY A 86 4.25 -6.39 -26.46
C GLY A 86 5.49 -7.06 -25.85
N LEU A 87 6.05 -6.51 -24.78
CA LEU A 87 7.29 -6.99 -24.17
C LEU A 87 7.12 -8.33 -23.43
N LEU A 88 5.90 -8.62 -22.96
CA LEU A 88 5.50 -9.91 -22.38
C LEU A 88 4.16 -10.36 -22.95
N LYS A 89 3.95 -11.68 -22.99
CA LYS A 89 2.64 -12.25 -23.32
C LYS A 89 1.67 -12.04 -22.14
N PRO A 90 0.43 -11.54 -22.36
CA PRO A 90 -0.57 -11.37 -21.29
C PRO A 90 -0.83 -12.63 -20.47
N SER A 91 -0.85 -13.81 -21.12
CA SER A 91 -1.02 -15.09 -20.44
C SER A 91 0.14 -15.43 -19.49
N SER A 92 1.36 -14.99 -19.81
CA SER A 92 2.52 -15.17 -18.92
C SER A 92 2.42 -14.26 -17.70
N VAL A 93 1.98 -13.00 -17.86
CA VAL A 93 1.76 -12.07 -16.74
C VAL A 93 0.65 -12.57 -15.82
N TYR A 94 -0.47 -13.04 -16.37
CA TYR A 94 -1.56 -13.63 -15.58
C TYR A 94 -1.11 -14.86 -14.80
N ARG A 95 -0.43 -15.82 -15.45
CA ARG A 95 0.09 -17.02 -14.77
C ARG A 95 1.10 -16.68 -13.69
N ALA A 96 1.97 -15.69 -13.92
CA ALA A 96 2.89 -15.22 -12.88
C ALA A 96 2.11 -14.61 -11.70
N GLY A 97 1.08 -13.80 -11.96
CA GLY A 97 0.22 -13.26 -10.92
C GLY A 97 -0.42 -14.37 -10.06
N ILE A 98 -1.02 -15.37 -10.69
CA ILE A 98 -1.59 -16.54 -9.99
C ILE A 98 -0.51 -17.33 -9.24
N ALA A 99 0.67 -17.54 -9.82
CA ALA A 99 1.77 -18.24 -9.14
C ALA A 99 2.21 -17.51 -7.87
N PHE A 100 2.37 -16.19 -7.92
CA PHE A 100 2.67 -15.38 -6.74
C PHE A 100 1.54 -15.38 -5.72
N LEU A 101 0.27 -15.41 -6.16
CA LEU A 101 -0.88 -15.57 -5.26
C LEU A 101 -0.80 -16.89 -4.51
N VAL A 102 -0.51 -18.00 -5.22
CA VAL A 102 -0.39 -19.34 -4.64
C VAL A 102 0.80 -19.41 -3.67
N ILE A 103 1.97 -18.87 -4.04
CA ILE A 103 3.15 -18.83 -3.16
C ILE A 103 2.85 -18.06 -1.88
N GLY A 104 2.30 -16.84 -2.00
CA GLY A 104 1.92 -16.04 -0.84
C GLY A 104 0.85 -16.68 0.01
N SER A 105 -0.11 -17.37 -0.61
CA SER A 105 -1.17 -18.11 0.09
C SER A 105 -0.65 -19.34 0.81
N ALA A 106 0.32 -20.05 0.24
CA ALA A 106 0.95 -21.21 0.88
C ALA A 106 1.73 -20.80 2.13
N ILE A 107 2.47 -19.69 2.05
CA ILE A 107 3.15 -19.10 3.22
C ILE A 107 2.12 -18.62 4.26
N GLY A 108 1.05 -17.96 3.82
CA GLY A 108 -0.04 -17.58 4.71
C GLY A 108 -0.69 -18.79 5.38
N ALA A 109 -0.89 -19.89 4.64
CA ALA A 109 -1.48 -21.12 5.16
C ALA A 109 -0.60 -21.79 6.23
N TYR A 110 0.72 -21.70 6.11
CA TYR A 110 1.63 -22.08 7.19
C TYR A 110 1.30 -21.30 8.47
N PHE A 111 1.17 -19.97 8.40
CA PHE A 111 0.77 -19.15 9.54
C PHE A 111 -0.66 -19.40 10.03
N VAL A 112 -1.58 -19.84 9.17
CA VAL A 112 -2.91 -20.29 9.62
C VAL A 112 -2.79 -21.53 10.51
N ILE A 113 -1.88 -22.44 10.18
CA ILE A 113 -1.67 -23.68 10.95
C ILE A 113 -0.99 -23.38 12.29
N THR A 114 -0.04 -22.45 12.32
CA THR A 114 0.74 -22.12 13.53
C THR A 114 0.05 -21.11 14.43
N ASP A 115 -0.62 -20.10 13.88
CA ASP A 115 -1.16 -18.94 14.62
C ASP A 115 -2.71 -18.89 14.62
N GLY A 116 -3.36 -19.73 13.81
CA GLY A 116 -4.80 -19.97 13.88
C GLY A 116 -5.68 -19.00 13.08
N ILE A 117 -6.94 -18.88 13.54
CA ILE A 117 -8.06 -18.33 12.76
C ILE A 117 -7.90 -16.84 12.41
N ILE A 118 -7.19 -16.06 13.24
CA ILE A 118 -6.96 -14.63 12.98
C ILE A 118 -6.20 -14.44 11.67
N ILE A 119 -5.12 -15.19 11.47
CA ILE A 119 -4.37 -15.17 10.21
C ILE A 119 -5.22 -15.69 9.05
N ALA A 120 -6.09 -16.68 9.29
CA ALA A 120 -6.98 -17.18 8.25
C ALA A 120 -7.93 -16.10 7.72
N VAL A 121 -8.46 -15.24 8.60
CA VAL A 121 -9.32 -14.10 8.23
C VAL A 121 -8.53 -13.05 7.44
N ILE A 122 -7.34 -12.67 7.93
CA ILE A 122 -6.44 -11.71 7.25
C ILE A 122 -6.07 -12.24 5.85
N LEU A 123 -5.67 -13.50 5.76
CA LEU A 123 -5.26 -14.14 4.51
C LEU A 123 -6.45 -14.30 3.55
N GLY A 124 -7.60 -14.74 4.04
CA GLY A 124 -8.82 -14.88 3.24
C GLY A 124 -9.24 -13.54 2.63
N PHE A 125 -9.23 -12.47 3.43
CA PHE A 125 -9.46 -11.12 2.93
C PHE A 125 -8.40 -10.71 1.90
N ALA A 126 -7.12 -10.97 2.16
CA ALA A 126 -6.04 -10.65 1.22
C ALA A 126 -6.25 -11.34 -0.14
N ILE A 127 -6.47 -12.66 -0.16
CA ILE A 127 -6.68 -13.44 -1.39
C ILE A 127 -7.88 -12.92 -2.18
N LEU A 128 -9.04 -12.78 -1.53
CA LEU A 128 -10.26 -12.28 -2.18
C LEU A 128 -10.04 -10.87 -2.72
N SER A 129 -9.44 -10.00 -1.91
CA SER A 129 -9.22 -8.61 -2.27
C SER A 129 -8.18 -8.43 -3.37
N ILE A 130 -7.22 -9.34 -3.52
CA ILE A 130 -6.22 -9.35 -4.60
C ILE A 130 -6.89 -9.83 -5.89
N TYR A 131 -7.57 -10.97 -5.86
CA TYR A 131 -8.16 -11.58 -7.04
C TYR A 131 -9.28 -10.73 -7.64
N PHE A 132 -10.14 -10.15 -6.79
CA PHE A 132 -11.28 -9.34 -7.25
C PHE A 132 -10.96 -7.84 -7.40
N TYR A 133 -9.72 -7.41 -7.13
CA TYR A 133 -9.35 -5.99 -7.13
C TYR A 133 -9.77 -5.30 -8.44
N SER A 134 -9.14 -5.71 -9.54
CA SER A 134 -9.27 -5.05 -10.85
C SER A 134 -10.59 -5.35 -11.58
N THR A 135 -11.38 -6.31 -11.08
CA THR A 135 -12.62 -6.77 -11.72
C THR A 135 -13.90 -6.34 -11.00
N LYS A 136 -13.84 -6.04 -9.69
CA LYS A 136 -15.03 -5.71 -8.88
C LYS A 136 -14.77 -4.55 -7.94
N ILE A 137 -13.65 -4.57 -7.19
CA ILE A 137 -13.40 -3.59 -6.13
C ILE A 137 -13.17 -2.19 -6.70
N VAL A 138 -12.37 -2.07 -7.75
CA VAL A 138 -12.09 -0.75 -8.38
C VAL A 138 -13.34 -0.13 -9.04
N ASP A 139 -14.36 -0.92 -9.31
CA ASP A 139 -15.63 -0.44 -9.88
C ASP A 139 -16.62 0.04 -8.78
N SER A 140 -16.26 -0.04 -7.50
CA SER A 140 -17.18 0.21 -6.37
C SER A 140 -17.09 1.59 -5.71
N GLY A 141 -16.04 2.38 -5.92
CA GLY A 141 -15.81 3.60 -5.11
C GLY A 141 -14.87 3.41 -3.93
N LEU A 142 -14.56 2.15 -3.58
CA LEU A 142 -13.94 1.82 -2.29
C LEU A 142 -12.46 1.40 -2.39
N GLY A 143 -11.81 1.60 -3.55
CA GLY A 143 -10.43 1.14 -3.78
C GLY A 143 -9.45 1.60 -2.69
N GLU A 144 -9.48 2.89 -2.37
CA GLU A 144 -8.71 3.53 -1.31
C GLU A 144 -8.98 2.90 0.06
N PHE A 145 -10.25 2.67 0.41
CA PHE A 145 -10.62 2.01 1.67
C PHE A 145 -10.07 0.58 1.74
N PHE A 146 -10.23 -0.21 0.68
CA PHE A 146 -9.69 -1.57 0.63
C PHE A 146 -8.17 -1.57 0.74
N VAL A 147 -7.46 -0.64 0.10
CA VAL A 147 -6.00 -0.52 0.24
C VAL A 147 -5.61 -0.10 1.65
N ALA A 148 -6.37 0.80 2.30
CA ALA A 148 -6.14 1.14 3.70
C ALA A 148 -6.27 -0.09 4.60
N VAL A 149 -7.34 -0.86 4.47
CA VAL A 149 -7.55 -2.09 5.25
C VAL A 149 -6.46 -3.12 4.99
N LYS A 150 -6.06 -3.35 3.74
CA LYS A 150 -4.94 -4.27 3.40
C LYS A 150 -3.63 -3.83 4.07
N GLY A 151 -3.29 -2.53 3.97
CA GLY A 151 -2.09 -1.98 4.61
C GLY A 151 -2.10 -2.16 6.11
N SER A 152 -3.24 -1.89 6.77
CA SER A 152 -3.41 -2.12 8.21
C SER A 152 -3.27 -3.59 8.58
N MET A 153 -3.87 -4.48 7.78
CA MET A 153 -3.84 -5.92 7.99
C MET A 153 -2.43 -6.53 7.87
N ILE A 154 -1.55 -5.95 7.04
CA ILE A 154 -0.15 -6.41 6.98
C ILE A 154 0.56 -6.11 8.31
N VAL A 155 0.38 -4.92 8.88
CA VAL A 155 0.98 -4.56 10.18
C VAL A 155 0.42 -5.46 11.28
N LEU A 156 -0.91 -5.60 11.34
CA LEU A 156 -1.60 -6.43 12.32
C LEU A 156 -1.19 -7.90 12.23
N GLY A 157 -1.19 -8.49 11.03
CA GLY A 157 -0.81 -9.88 10.83
C GLY A 157 0.65 -10.12 11.19
N THR A 158 1.55 -9.21 10.82
CA THR A 158 2.97 -9.30 11.18
C THR A 158 3.18 -9.25 12.69
N PHE A 159 2.52 -8.30 13.38
CA PHE A 159 2.60 -8.19 14.83
C PHE A 159 1.98 -9.42 15.53
N PHE A 160 0.85 -9.92 15.03
CA PHE A 160 0.18 -11.09 15.59
C PHE A 160 1.02 -12.36 15.46
N ILE A 161 1.65 -12.61 14.31
CA ILE A 161 2.56 -13.75 14.09
C ILE A 161 3.70 -13.75 15.12
N GLN A 162 4.22 -12.57 15.49
CA GLN A 162 5.36 -12.47 16.39
C GLN A 162 4.99 -12.48 17.88
N SER A 163 3.80 -11.98 18.23
CA SER A 163 3.38 -11.77 19.63
C SER A 163 2.27 -12.70 20.11
N GLY A 164 1.53 -13.33 19.19
CA GLY A 164 0.29 -14.04 19.47
C GLY A 164 -0.89 -13.14 19.88
N GLN A 165 -0.77 -11.81 19.77
CA GLN A 165 -1.76 -10.86 20.29
C GLN A 165 -2.13 -9.78 19.26
N ILE A 166 -3.36 -9.25 19.40
CA ILE A 166 -3.77 -8.00 18.75
C ILE A 166 -3.91 -6.95 19.85
N THR A 167 -3.07 -5.93 19.77
CA THR A 167 -3.03 -4.82 20.73
C THR A 167 -3.60 -3.55 20.10
N VAL A 168 -3.97 -2.56 20.92
CA VAL A 168 -4.46 -1.26 20.42
C VAL A 168 -3.38 -0.58 19.59
N GLU A 169 -2.14 -0.68 20.01
CA GLU A 169 -0.92 -0.20 19.35
C GLU A 169 -0.81 -0.78 17.94
N SER A 170 -1.01 -2.09 17.79
CA SER A 170 -0.96 -2.75 16.47
C SER A 170 -2.07 -2.27 15.53
N ILE A 171 -3.26 -1.98 16.06
CA ILE A 171 -4.39 -1.42 15.28
C ILE A 171 -4.07 0.02 14.85
N LEU A 172 -3.61 0.86 15.77
CA LEU A 172 -3.25 2.25 15.49
C LEU A 172 -2.09 2.32 14.48
N ALA A 173 -1.05 1.50 14.66
CA ALA A 173 0.08 1.41 13.72
C ALA A 173 -0.38 0.94 12.34
N GLY A 174 -1.31 -0.01 12.30
CA GLY A 174 -1.99 -0.44 11.08
C GLY A 174 -2.71 0.72 10.38
N ILE A 175 -3.52 1.50 11.09
CA ILE A 175 -4.25 2.65 10.51
C ILE A 175 -3.29 3.67 9.89
N VAL A 176 -2.15 3.95 10.54
CA VAL A 176 -1.11 4.85 9.98
C VAL A 176 -0.62 4.32 8.63
N VAL A 177 -0.16 3.06 8.58
CA VAL A 177 0.41 2.47 7.36
C VAL A 177 -0.65 2.26 6.27
N GLY A 178 -1.86 1.87 6.64
CA GLY A 178 -3.01 1.75 5.75
C GLY A 178 -3.34 3.08 5.09
N SER A 179 -3.44 4.15 5.89
CA SER A 179 -3.71 5.49 5.37
C SER A 179 -2.61 6.00 4.43
N LEU A 180 -1.33 5.77 4.77
CA LEU A 180 -0.19 6.09 3.92
C LEU A 180 -0.20 5.33 2.57
N SER A 181 -0.66 4.07 2.57
CA SER A 181 -0.80 3.25 1.37
C SER A 181 -1.96 3.74 0.49
N SER A 182 -3.09 4.06 1.12
CA SER A 182 -4.26 4.60 0.44
C SER A 182 -3.98 5.96 -0.19
N LEU A 183 -3.19 6.82 0.45
CA LEU A 183 -2.78 8.10 -0.11
C LEU A 183 -2.02 7.94 -1.43
N VAL A 184 -1.13 6.94 -1.51
CA VAL A 184 -0.35 6.65 -2.72
C VAL A 184 -1.25 6.17 -3.86
N LEU A 185 -2.26 5.34 -3.57
CA LEU A 185 -3.27 4.97 -4.57
C LEU A 185 -4.12 6.18 -5.00
N PHE A 186 -4.53 7.01 -4.04
CA PHE A 186 -5.39 8.17 -4.28
C PHE A 186 -4.73 9.18 -5.22
N ILE A 187 -3.44 9.51 -5.00
CA ILE A 187 -2.72 10.44 -5.87
C ILE A 187 -2.49 9.84 -7.27
N ALA A 188 -2.29 8.53 -7.38
CA ALA A 188 -2.17 7.83 -8.67
C ALA A 188 -3.47 7.84 -9.48
N SER A 189 -4.62 7.98 -8.82
CA SER A 189 -5.93 7.99 -9.49
C SER A 189 -6.26 9.30 -10.24
N PHE A 190 -5.48 10.38 -10.03
CA PHE A 190 -5.69 11.66 -10.72
C PHE A 190 -5.36 11.64 -12.21
N PRO A 191 -4.15 11.24 -12.65
CA PRO A 191 -3.83 11.16 -14.07
C PRO A 191 -4.68 10.13 -14.81
N ASP A 192 -5.15 9.09 -14.11
CA ASP A 192 -5.90 7.98 -14.71
C ASP A 192 -7.40 8.24 -14.80
N HIS A 193 -7.91 9.32 -14.17
CA HIS A 193 -9.33 9.63 -14.01
C HIS A 193 -10.17 9.44 -15.28
N ASP A 194 -9.78 10.04 -16.40
CA ASP A 194 -10.60 10.05 -17.62
C ASP A 194 -10.59 8.70 -18.34
N ALA A 195 -9.43 8.04 -18.35
CA ALA A 195 -9.27 6.70 -18.93
C ALA A 195 -10.05 5.66 -18.10
N ASP A 196 -9.88 5.68 -16.78
CA ASP A 196 -10.56 4.80 -15.83
C ASP A 196 -12.09 4.96 -15.89
N LYS A 197 -12.56 6.21 -15.89
CA LYS A 197 -14.00 6.53 -16.01
C LYS A 197 -14.60 6.00 -17.31
N SER A 198 -13.87 6.12 -18.43
CA SER A 198 -14.32 5.62 -19.73
C SER A 198 -14.47 4.09 -19.80
N LYS A 199 -13.91 3.37 -18.82
CA LYS A 199 -13.91 1.90 -18.73
C LYS A 199 -14.71 1.38 -17.54
N GLY A 200 -15.52 2.24 -16.91
CA GLY A 200 -16.48 1.85 -15.86
C GLY A 200 -15.90 1.76 -14.44
N ARG A 201 -14.62 2.13 -14.23
CA ARG A 201 -14.07 2.23 -12.89
C ARG A 201 -14.70 3.40 -12.15
N LYS A 202 -14.80 3.27 -10.83
CA LYS A 202 -15.34 4.30 -9.94
C LYS A 202 -14.32 4.55 -8.84
N THR A 203 -13.15 5.09 -9.17
CA THR A 203 -12.19 5.50 -8.13
C THR A 203 -12.77 6.62 -7.27
N LEU A 204 -12.23 6.86 -6.09
CA LEU A 204 -12.70 7.95 -5.23
C LEU A 204 -12.58 9.31 -5.94
N VAL A 205 -11.51 9.51 -6.72
CA VAL A 205 -11.32 10.71 -7.55
C VAL A 205 -12.42 10.86 -8.61
N ILE A 206 -12.87 9.76 -9.22
CA ILE A 206 -14.02 9.77 -10.16
C ILE A 206 -15.33 10.09 -9.44
N ALA A 207 -15.56 9.48 -8.27
CA ALA A 207 -16.80 9.63 -7.52
C ALA A 207 -17.03 11.07 -7.05
N VAL A 208 -15.98 11.78 -6.61
CA VAL A 208 -16.10 13.16 -6.09
C VAL A 208 -15.71 14.23 -7.12
N GLY A 209 -15.01 13.85 -8.19
CA GLY A 209 -14.41 14.74 -9.18
C GLY A 209 -13.06 15.32 -8.75
N LYS A 210 -12.15 15.53 -9.71
CA LYS A 210 -10.75 15.96 -9.47
C LYS A 210 -10.63 17.16 -8.53
N GLN A 211 -11.44 18.21 -8.72
CA GLN A 211 -11.35 19.43 -7.90
C GLN A 211 -11.66 19.16 -6.41
N LYS A 212 -12.75 18.45 -6.09
CA LYS A 212 -13.08 18.09 -4.70
C LYS A 212 -12.08 17.09 -4.13
N ALA A 213 -11.59 16.17 -4.97
CA ALA A 213 -10.57 15.20 -4.59
C ALA A 213 -9.27 15.89 -4.09
N THR A 214 -8.92 17.08 -4.59
CA THR A 214 -7.76 17.84 -4.06
C THR A 214 -7.90 18.23 -2.58
N LYS A 215 -9.14 18.43 -2.09
CA LYS A 215 -9.40 18.66 -0.66
C LYS A 215 -9.36 17.36 0.11
N LEU A 216 -9.91 16.29 -0.47
CA LEU A 216 -9.97 14.96 0.13
C LEU A 216 -8.59 14.34 0.35
N PHE A 217 -7.60 14.72 -0.46
CA PHE A 217 -6.18 14.37 -0.28
C PHE A 217 -5.71 14.53 1.16
N TRP A 218 -6.15 15.57 1.86
CA TRP A 218 -5.68 15.89 3.21
C TRP A 218 -6.19 14.93 4.29
N ILE A 219 -7.26 14.18 4.04
CA ILE A 219 -7.79 13.23 5.03
C ILE A 219 -6.74 12.18 5.39
N PHE A 220 -6.06 11.60 4.41
CA PHE A 220 -5.08 10.53 4.65
C PHE A 220 -3.91 10.93 5.55
N PRO A 221 -3.16 12.02 5.28
CA PRO A 221 -2.08 12.46 6.17
C PRO A 221 -2.61 12.97 7.52
N ILE A 222 -3.79 13.60 7.56
CA ILE A 222 -4.41 14.02 8.83
C ILE A 222 -4.71 12.79 9.69
N VAL A 223 -5.36 11.76 9.14
CA VAL A 223 -5.62 10.51 9.86
C VAL A 223 -4.32 9.90 10.38
N SER A 224 -3.28 9.83 9.55
CA SER A 224 -1.98 9.26 9.94
C SER A 224 -1.37 10.03 11.12
N TYR A 225 -1.32 11.36 11.04
CA TYR A 225 -0.72 12.18 12.09
C TYR A 225 -1.57 12.28 13.35
N CYS A 226 -2.90 12.33 13.24
CA CYS A 226 -3.79 12.29 14.39
C CYS A 226 -3.63 10.97 15.16
N VAL A 227 -3.52 9.84 14.47
CA VAL A 227 -3.29 8.54 15.11
C VAL A 227 -1.90 8.48 15.76
N ILE A 228 -0.87 9.04 15.15
CA ILE A 228 0.47 9.14 15.76
C ILE A 228 0.43 10.00 17.03
N ILE A 229 -0.19 11.20 16.97
CA ILE A 229 -0.34 12.07 18.14
C ILE A 229 -1.11 11.35 19.24
N LEU A 230 -2.24 10.72 18.89
CA LEU A 230 -3.06 9.96 19.84
C LEU A 230 -2.26 8.84 20.50
N GLY A 231 -1.52 8.06 19.72
CA GLY A 231 -0.68 6.98 20.22
C GLY A 231 0.39 7.48 21.19
N VAL A 232 1.06 8.60 20.88
CA VAL A 232 2.04 9.20 21.79
C VAL A 232 1.38 9.78 23.04
N SER A 233 0.28 10.52 22.91
CA SER A 233 -0.44 11.15 24.03
C SER A 233 -1.01 10.14 25.03
N LEU A 234 -1.36 8.94 24.56
CA LEU A 234 -1.85 7.85 25.39
C LEU A 234 -0.73 6.89 25.87
N ASN A 235 0.54 7.20 25.60
CA ASN A 235 1.71 6.35 25.87
C ASN A 235 1.64 4.96 25.20
N LEU A 236 0.89 4.86 24.10
CA LEU A 236 0.78 3.66 23.26
C LEU A 236 1.93 3.58 22.25
N PHE A 237 2.54 4.72 21.90
CA PHE A 237 3.74 4.80 21.06
C PHE A 237 4.86 5.57 21.78
N PRO A 238 6.15 5.27 21.49
CA PRO A 238 7.28 6.04 22.01
C PRO A 238 7.17 7.53 21.66
N THR A 239 7.57 8.44 22.55
CA THR A 239 7.56 9.89 22.27
C THR A 239 8.37 10.26 21.02
N ILE A 240 9.47 9.55 20.76
CA ILE A 240 10.30 9.75 19.56
C ILE A 240 9.53 9.52 18.24
N THR A 241 8.37 8.87 18.27
CA THR A 241 7.47 8.71 17.11
C THR A 241 7.09 10.05 16.48
N LEU A 242 7.09 11.15 17.23
CA LEU A 242 6.88 12.49 16.68
C LEU A 242 7.92 12.90 15.61
N VAL A 243 9.06 12.21 15.52
CA VAL A 243 10.04 12.40 14.43
C VAL A 243 9.43 12.20 13.05
N THR A 244 8.33 11.45 12.90
CA THR A 244 7.62 11.29 11.62
C THR A 244 7.15 12.63 11.02
N PHE A 245 6.96 13.65 11.85
CA PHE A 245 6.58 15.00 11.42
C PHE A 245 7.68 15.71 10.60
N LEU A 246 8.92 15.20 10.57
CA LEU A 246 9.94 15.66 9.62
C LEU A 246 9.51 15.51 8.16
N SER A 247 8.52 14.66 7.87
CA SER A 247 7.95 14.49 6.53
C SER A 247 6.85 15.51 6.17
N VAL A 248 6.44 16.40 7.10
CA VAL A 248 5.41 17.44 6.88
C VAL A 248 5.68 18.34 5.66
N PRO A 249 6.91 18.84 5.41
CA PRO A 249 7.17 19.67 4.23
C PRO A 249 6.83 18.98 2.91
N LEU A 250 7.00 17.64 2.84
CA LEU A 250 6.71 16.86 1.64
C LEU A 250 5.20 16.76 1.38
N VAL A 251 4.38 16.54 2.40
CA VAL A 251 2.92 16.48 2.23
C VAL A 251 2.34 17.86 1.96
N ILE A 252 2.90 18.92 2.55
CA ILE A 252 2.53 20.30 2.25
C ILE A 252 2.79 20.62 0.77
N LYS A 253 4.00 20.33 0.28
CA LYS A 253 4.36 20.47 -1.13
C LYS A 253 3.41 19.69 -2.03
N SER A 254 3.08 18.46 -1.65
CA SER A 254 2.22 17.57 -2.43
C SER A 254 0.78 18.07 -2.53
N GLY A 255 0.15 18.42 -1.42
CA GLY A 255 -1.26 18.85 -1.40
C GLY A 255 -1.49 20.19 -2.08
N PHE A 256 -0.63 21.19 -1.84
CA PHE A 256 -0.72 22.48 -2.53
C PHE A 256 -0.37 22.37 -4.02
N GLY A 257 0.60 21.54 -4.36
CA GLY A 257 0.95 21.25 -5.75
C GLY A 257 -0.18 20.58 -6.51
N LEU A 258 -0.79 19.54 -5.93
CA LEU A 258 -1.97 18.88 -6.46
C LEU A 258 -3.10 19.88 -6.73
N LYS A 259 -3.44 20.73 -5.75
CA LYS A 259 -4.50 21.73 -5.91
C LYS A 259 -4.26 22.68 -7.09
N LYS A 260 -3.00 23.01 -7.39
CA LYS A 260 -2.63 23.90 -8.50
C LYS A 260 -2.53 23.19 -9.86
N THR A 261 -2.36 21.87 -9.89
CA THR A 261 -1.93 21.15 -11.11
C THR A 261 -2.76 19.92 -11.46
N TYR A 262 -3.86 19.63 -10.73
CA TYR A 262 -4.65 18.41 -10.90
C TYR A 262 -5.19 18.17 -12.33
N ASP A 263 -5.34 19.23 -13.15
CA ASP A 263 -5.81 19.12 -14.54
C ASP A 263 -4.68 18.86 -15.56
N SER A 264 -3.41 18.95 -15.16
CA SER A 264 -2.26 18.74 -16.04
C SER A 264 -1.39 17.59 -15.52
N VAL A 265 -1.46 16.44 -16.21
CA VAL A 265 -0.71 15.23 -15.86
C VAL A 265 0.79 15.52 -15.72
N GLU A 266 1.39 16.22 -16.69
CA GLU A 266 2.82 16.55 -16.69
C GLU A 266 3.23 17.38 -15.46
N LYS A 267 2.44 18.41 -15.12
CA LYS A 267 2.71 19.27 -13.95
C LYS A 267 2.43 18.56 -12.62
N LEU A 268 1.62 17.50 -12.63
CA LEU A 268 1.26 16.74 -11.44
C LEU A 268 2.35 15.74 -11.01
N VAL A 269 3.12 15.15 -11.95
CA VAL A 269 4.12 14.10 -11.67
C VAL A 269 5.10 14.43 -10.50
N PRO A 270 5.64 15.66 -10.37
CA PRO A 270 6.52 15.99 -9.25
C PRO A 270 5.82 15.88 -7.88
N PHE A 271 4.53 16.19 -7.81
CA PHE A 271 3.74 16.13 -6.58
C PHE A 271 3.29 14.70 -6.25
N MET A 272 3.07 13.86 -7.27
CA MET A 272 2.91 12.41 -7.07
C MET A 272 4.17 11.79 -6.46
N SER A 273 5.34 12.17 -6.99
CA SER A 273 6.63 11.70 -6.49
C SER A 273 6.87 12.17 -5.05
N SER A 274 6.54 13.43 -4.75
CA SER A 274 6.59 14.00 -3.40
C SER A 274 5.63 13.28 -2.43
N THR A 275 4.45 12.88 -2.89
CA THR A 275 3.47 12.12 -2.09
C THR A 275 3.99 10.72 -1.78
N LEU A 276 4.60 10.05 -2.76
CA LEU A 276 5.25 8.76 -2.54
C LEU A 276 6.40 8.91 -1.52
N MET A 277 7.28 9.90 -1.70
CA MET A 277 8.38 10.16 -0.77
C MET A 277 7.87 10.44 0.65
N PHE A 278 6.81 11.24 0.79
CA PHE A 278 6.13 11.45 2.07
C PHE A 278 5.76 10.09 2.70
N SER A 279 4.95 9.28 2.01
CA SER A 279 4.53 7.96 2.51
C SER A 279 5.69 7.06 2.93
N ARG A 280 6.77 7.02 2.13
CA ARG A 280 7.97 6.21 2.43
C ARG A 280 8.78 6.74 3.61
N ILE A 281 9.00 8.04 3.68
CA ILE A 281 9.79 8.66 4.75
C ILE A 281 9.02 8.60 6.07
N THR A 282 7.71 8.91 6.08
CA THR A 282 6.87 8.76 7.27
C THR A 282 6.91 7.33 7.79
N GLY A 283 6.71 6.34 6.90
CA GLY A 283 6.75 4.92 7.28
C GLY A 283 8.13 4.47 7.79
N ALA A 284 9.22 4.88 7.15
CA ALA A 284 10.57 4.55 7.61
C ALA A 284 10.90 5.19 8.97
N LEU A 285 10.54 6.46 9.17
CA LEU A 285 10.70 7.13 10.46
C LEU A 285 9.85 6.46 11.55
N PHE A 286 8.66 5.96 11.20
CA PHE A 286 7.78 5.24 12.11
C PHE A 286 8.35 3.88 12.53
N VAL A 287 9.00 3.15 11.61
CA VAL A 287 9.78 1.94 11.96
C VAL A 287 10.92 2.31 12.93
N LEU A 288 11.73 3.31 12.57
CA LEU A 288 12.89 3.72 13.37
C LEU A 288 12.51 4.20 14.76
N SER A 289 11.35 4.86 14.93
CA SER A 289 10.91 5.33 16.23
C SER A 289 10.62 4.20 17.22
N PHE A 290 10.09 3.07 16.76
CA PHE A 290 9.90 1.90 17.63
C PHE A 290 11.23 1.21 17.96
N LEU A 291 12.18 1.15 17.02
CA LEU A 291 13.49 0.56 17.26
C LEU A 291 14.35 1.38 18.25
N ILE A 292 14.28 2.72 18.18
CA ILE A 292 15.04 3.62 19.06
C ILE A 292 14.30 3.88 20.38
N GLY A 293 12.97 3.80 20.37
CA GLY A 293 12.10 4.03 21.54
C GLY A 293 12.28 3.03 22.69
N ILE A 294 13.18 2.06 22.54
CA ILE A 294 13.67 1.20 23.62
C ILE A 294 14.67 2.01 24.44
N THR A 295 14.16 2.91 25.26
CA THR A 295 14.91 3.41 26.41
C THR A 295 14.53 2.58 27.62
N VAL A 296 15.55 1.85 28.09
CA VAL A 296 15.69 1.01 29.30
C VAL A 296 14.83 1.43 30.48
#